data_AF-A0A2A5JPC3-F1
#
_entry.id   AF-A0A2A5JPC3-F1
#
_cell.length_a   1.000
_cell.length_b   1.000
_cell.length_c   1.000
_cell.angle_alpha   90.00
_cell.angle_beta   90.00
_cell.angle_gamma   90.00
#
_symmetry.space_group_name_H-M   'P 1'
#
loop_
_entity.id
_entity.type
_entity.pdbx_description
1 polymer ?
#
loop_
_entity_poly.entity_id
_entity_poly.type
_entity_poly.pdbx_seq_one_letter_code
_entity_poly.pdbx_strand_id
1 'polypeptide(L)'
;MTHCNQPTYINDKYCGHCGDDLDTSMQLKTIEALQPDVFEEIKDFYPNAKLVTGRVLSTYLYKRTYNNSENNLTYSYWWIELEDAKGQVHTTSVSAEKDFFKDLKRGDILTLFNPTPFSLNYRIFGGEAKKVVQHNQAPGGTINHLEGSQKYILESAYQPGEQSLSIVWFLLSALLFWVLYGTDTLPFDSAAGITAVVAIATYLFERNVRKKRFEERKAKYQALLNTLDNLLNFSRYDLGYHVAERQQSDSDVFCFSCQKRLPAQLSYCPGCGENMTTAEVPSGNVKALETGLMKEYEVQYTEQYTHKNALYTNGKGDVYCRMLFGKVIDKPLNSSVSDVETVTTQTIRTDHYRGNSFQYSTDRTITSRHRQRNSNIEGQIVLQTSEGEARFSLGEDILGMCDIGDWLAFAYSEVDLNHSYDFRREFVYNLSKGKQARTNGFMGHSFTLSVSIWFLLGIGAFISNLVFSVKDYAMLLDLMYHPVLRPLYDMPLVTRHLPIAVFMALTVLWMVQGVCYLFINRGRRKRILKPLMDKINQFKKSEGTIKAEIEKLG
;
A
#
# COMPACT_ATOMS: atom_id res chain seq x y z
N MET A 1 24.17 8.48 -29.64
CA MET A 1 25.10 9.18 -30.55
C MET A 1 25.67 10.39 -29.82
N THR A 2 26.88 10.82 -30.18
CA THR A 2 27.51 12.01 -29.61
C THR A 2 27.70 13.05 -30.70
N HIS A 3 27.24 14.29 -30.47
CA HIS A 3 27.59 15.44 -31.32
C HIS A 3 28.54 16.33 -30.52
N CYS A 4 29.68 16.72 -31.10
CA CYS A 4 30.73 17.46 -30.39
C CYS A 4 31.11 16.82 -29.04
N ASN A 5 31.25 15.48 -29.00
CA ASN A 5 31.56 14.70 -27.79
C ASN A 5 30.54 14.82 -26.63
N GLN A 6 29.32 15.31 -26.88
CA GLN A 6 28.25 15.32 -25.89
C GLN A 6 27.09 14.39 -26.25
N PRO A 7 26.46 13.76 -25.24
CA PRO A 7 25.23 13.01 -25.46
C PRO A 7 24.14 13.95 -25.96
N THR A 8 23.47 13.51 -27.02
CA THR A 8 22.25 14.13 -27.53
C THR A 8 21.05 13.38 -26.95
N TYR A 9 19.92 14.06 -26.82
CA TYR A 9 18.67 13.52 -26.28
C TYR A 9 17.53 13.70 -27.28
N ILE A 10 16.48 12.91 -27.13
CA ILE A 10 15.36 12.83 -28.10
C ILE A 10 14.70 14.19 -28.36
N ASN A 11 14.63 15.04 -27.32
CA ASN A 11 13.99 16.34 -27.40
C ASN A 11 14.95 17.50 -27.74
N ASP A 12 16.22 17.19 -28.03
CA ASP A 12 17.19 18.21 -28.44
C ASP A 12 17.00 18.55 -29.93
N LYS A 13 16.88 19.84 -30.22
CA LYS A 13 16.85 20.38 -31.59
C LYS A 13 18.20 20.92 -32.03
N TYR A 14 18.98 21.42 -31.08
CA TYR A 14 20.28 22.05 -31.32
C TYR A 14 21.37 21.37 -30.47
N CYS A 15 22.62 21.41 -30.94
CA CYS A 15 23.75 20.94 -30.17
C CYS A 15 24.08 21.92 -29.03
N GLY A 16 24.15 21.42 -27.80
CA GLY A 16 24.47 22.25 -26.62
C GLY A 16 25.89 22.84 -26.57
N HIS A 17 26.79 22.46 -27.48
CA HIS A 17 28.17 22.95 -27.53
C HIS A 17 28.47 23.87 -28.72
N CYS A 18 27.97 23.57 -29.92
CA CYS A 18 28.22 24.40 -31.12
C CYS A 18 26.99 25.18 -31.60
N GLY A 19 25.78 24.87 -31.11
CA GLY A 19 24.55 25.52 -31.54
C GLY A 19 23.97 25.01 -32.87
N ASP A 20 24.65 24.07 -33.55
CA ASP A 20 24.18 23.51 -34.83
C ASP A 20 22.86 22.75 -34.69
N ASP A 21 22.02 22.82 -35.73
CA ASP A 21 20.80 22.02 -35.84
C ASP A 21 21.12 20.52 -35.87
N LEU A 22 20.39 19.74 -35.06
CA LEU A 22 20.47 18.28 -35.04
C LEU A 22 19.47 17.70 -36.04
N ASP A 23 19.92 17.44 -37.26
CA ASP A 23 19.09 16.85 -38.34
C ASP A 23 18.56 15.44 -38.04
N THR A 24 19.10 14.75 -37.04
CA THR A 24 18.71 13.37 -36.71
C THR A 24 17.91 13.33 -35.40
N SER A 25 16.58 13.28 -35.50
CA SER A 25 15.73 13.05 -34.33
C SER A 25 15.95 11.60 -33.83
N MET A 26 16.52 11.43 -32.64
CA MET A 26 16.55 10.10 -32.01
C MET A 26 15.14 9.63 -31.72
N GLN A 27 14.88 8.36 -31.99
CA GLN A 27 13.58 7.73 -31.74
C GLN A 27 13.74 6.56 -30.79
N LEU A 28 12.81 6.44 -29.85
CA LEU A 28 12.66 5.25 -29.03
C LEU A 28 12.30 4.07 -29.93
N LYS A 29 12.87 2.91 -29.65
CA LYS A 29 12.60 1.68 -30.40
C LYS A 29 11.68 0.78 -29.58
N THR A 30 10.75 0.12 -30.25
CA THR A 30 9.98 -0.97 -29.64
C THR A 30 10.72 -2.28 -29.83
N ILE A 31 10.42 -3.29 -29.00
CA ILE A 31 11.06 -4.60 -29.13
C ILE A 31 10.71 -5.24 -30.48
N GLU A 32 9.48 -5.04 -30.97
CA GLU A 32 9.05 -5.55 -32.27
C GLU A 32 9.82 -4.93 -33.44
N ALA A 33 10.33 -3.70 -33.28
CA ALA A 33 11.17 -3.05 -34.28
C ALA A 33 12.62 -3.59 -34.25
N LEU A 34 13.08 -4.09 -33.09
CA LEU A 34 14.42 -4.67 -32.93
C LEU A 34 14.46 -6.15 -33.35
N GLN A 35 13.41 -6.91 -33.03
CA GLN A 35 13.27 -8.32 -33.38
C GLN A 35 11.81 -8.60 -33.79
N PRO A 36 11.50 -8.52 -35.10
CA PRO A 36 10.15 -8.77 -35.62
C PRO A 36 9.64 -10.19 -35.31
N ASP A 37 10.56 -11.15 -35.25
CA ASP A 37 10.24 -12.58 -35.13
C ASP A 37 10.01 -13.03 -33.68
N VAL A 38 10.12 -12.10 -32.70
CA VAL A 38 9.99 -12.40 -31.27
C VAL A 38 8.64 -13.05 -30.90
N PHE A 39 7.64 -12.90 -31.77
CA PHE A 39 6.30 -13.43 -31.59
C PHE A 39 5.96 -14.67 -32.42
N GLU A 40 6.83 -15.11 -33.33
CA GLU A 40 6.47 -16.20 -34.25
C GLU A 40 6.13 -17.50 -33.49
N GLU A 41 7.00 -17.92 -32.57
CA GLU A 41 6.82 -19.15 -31.79
C GLU A 41 5.60 -19.08 -30.85
N ILE A 42 5.32 -17.91 -30.28
CA ILE A 42 4.25 -17.77 -29.29
C ILE A 42 2.87 -17.57 -29.92
N LYS A 43 2.80 -17.04 -31.16
CA LYS A 43 1.53 -16.81 -31.87
C LYS A 43 0.81 -18.10 -32.22
N ASP A 44 1.54 -19.21 -32.38
CA ASP A 44 0.96 -20.55 -32.56
C ASP A 44 0.07 -20.96 -31.37
N PHE A 45 0.44 -20.52 -30.17
CA PHE A 45 -0.30 -20.83 -28.94
C PHE A 45 -1.19 -19.67 -28.46
N TYR A 46 -0.79 -18.44 -28.74
CA TYR A 46 -1.36 -17.19 -28.27
C TYR A 46 -1.46 -16.17 -29.43
N PRO A 47 -2.45 -16.32 -30.34
CA PRO A 47 -2.51 -15.53 -31.57
C PRO A 47 -2.71 -14.03 -31.34
N ASN A 48 -3.24 -13.65 -30.17
CA ASN A 48 -3.50 -12.27 -29.77
C ASN A 48 -2.46 -11.73 -28.78
N ALA A 49 -1.29 -12.35 -28.68
CA ALA A 49 -0.23 -11.89 -27.82
C ALA A 49 0.18 -10.44 -28.18
N LYS A 50 0.31 -9.58 -27.16
CA LYS A 50 0.70 -8.18 -27.32
C LYS A 50 1.83 -7.83 -26.38
N LEU A 51 2.66 -6.89 -26.81
CA LEU A 51 3.72 -6.31 -26.01
C LEU A 51 3.65 -4.79 -26.09
N VAL A 52 3.93 -4.16 -24.96
CA VAL A 52 4.03 -2.71 -24.86
C VAL A 52 5.23 -2.40 -24.01
N THR A 53 6.21 -1.71 -24.58
CA THR A 53 7.38 -1.22 -23.85
C THR A 53 7.25 0.28 -23.68
N GLY A 54 7.48 0.76 -22.47
CA GLY A 54 7.34 2.17 -22.15
C GLY A 54 8.06 2.59 -20.88
N ARG A 55 7.98 3.88 -20.60
CA ARG A 55 8.51 4.53 -19.41
C ARG A 55 7.38 4.79 -18.42
N VAL A 56 7.61 4.50 -17.15
CA VAL A 56 6.66 4.77 -16.07
C VAL A 56 6.58 6.28 -15.83
N LEU A 57 5.40 6.87 -16.03
CA LEU A 57 5.11 8.28 -15.77
C LEU A 57 4.69 8.51 -14.33
N SER A 58 3.86 7.62 -13.79
CA SER A 58 3.35 7.72 -12.43
C SER A 58 3.07 6.35 -11.84
N THR A 59 3.15 6.25 -10.50
CA THR A 59 2.75 5.07 -9.75
C THR A 59 1.76 5.41 -8.65
N TYR A 60 0.87 4.46 -8.34
CA TYR A 60 -0.05 4.54 -7.22
C TYR A 60 -0.19 3.17 -6.56
N LEU A 61 0.20 3.06 -5.28
CA LEU A 61 0.08 1.80 -4.55
C LEU A 61 -1.36 1.60 -4.09
N TYR A 62 -1.89 0.40 -4.31
CA TYR A 62 -3.19 0.03 -3.80
C TYR A 62 -3.28 -1.45 -3.45
N LYS A 63 -4.35 -1.82 -2.75
CA LYS A 63 -4.60 -3.21 -2.33
C LYS A 63 -5.91 -3.74 -2.90
N ARG A 64 -5.96 -5.04 -3.15
CA ARG A 64 -7.18 -5.79 -3.44
C ARG A 64 -7.41 -6.83 -2.36
N THR A 65 -8.67 -6.99 -1.96
CA THR A 65 -9.08 -7.94 -0.92
C THR A 65 -10.12 -8.94 -1.40
N TYR A 66 -10.04 -10.13 -0.85
CA TYR A 66 -11.02 -11.19 -1.00
C TYR A 66 -11.33 -11.80 0.37
N ASN A 67 -12.56 -11.56 0.83
CA ASN A 67 -13.00 -11.97 2.15
C ASN A 67 -14.24 -12.85 1.99
N ASN A 68 -14.18 -14.09 2.48
CA ASN A 68 -15.31 -14.99 2.65
C ASN A 68 -15.17 -15.73 4.01
N SER A 69 -16.03 -16.70 4.31
CA SER A 69 -16.00 -17.44 5.59
C SER A 69 -14.70 -18.22 5.82
N GLU A 70 -13.99 -18.57 4.75
CA GLU A 70 -12.80 -19.42 4.75
C GLU A 70 -11.53 -18.64 4.42
N ASN A 71 -11.63 -17.45 3.84
CA ASN A 71 -10.50 -16.75 3.25
C ASN A 71 -10.55 -15.27 3.61
N ASN A 72 -9.41 -14.73 4.02
CA ASN A 72 -9.17 -13.31 4.14
C ASN A 72 -7.85 -13.00 3.46
N LEU A 73 -7.91 -12.61 2.19
CA LEU A 73 -6.73 -12.47 1.33
C LEU A 73 -6.56 -11.02 0.91
N THR A 74 -5.35 -10.51 1.06
CA THR A 74 -4.96 -9.16 0.65
C THR A 74 -3.76 -9.24 -0.29
N TYR A 75 -3.83 -8.54 -1.43
CA TYR A 75 -2.77 -8.45 -2.44
C TYR A 75 -2.46 -6.99 -2.75
N SER A 76 -1.18 -6.67 -2.89
CA SER A 76 -0.72 -5.30 -3.19
C SER A 76 -0.28 -5.14 -4.65
N TYR A 77 -0.67 -4.03 -5.26
CA TYR A 77 -0.41 -3.71 -6.67
C TYR A 77 0.00 -2.25 -6.84
N TRP A 78 0.85 -2.00 -7.83
CA TRP A 78 1.07 -0.69 -8.41
C TRP A 78 0.09 -0.45 -9.55
N TRP A 79 -0.72 0.60 -9.45
CA TRP A 79 -1.37 1.19 -10.62
C TRP A 79 -0.36 2.12 -11.30
N ILE A 80 -0.08 1.88 -12.57
CA ILE A 80 0.94 2.61 -13.32
C ILE A 80 0.37 3.26 -14.56
N GLU A 81 0.94 4.40 -14.92
CA GLU A 81 0.80 5.04 -16.22
C GLU A 81 2.11 4.86 -16.98
N LEU A 82 2.06 4.21 -18.15
CA LEU A 82 3.21 3.84 -18.94
C LEU A 82 3.14 4.52 -20.31
N GLU A 83 4.12 5.36 -20.64
CA GLU A 83 4.24 6.03 -21.94
C GLU A 83 5.09 5.18 -22.88
N ASP A 84 4.52 4.77 -24.02
CA ASP A 84 5.26 4.01 -25.03
C ASP A 84 6.12 4.91 -25.95
N ALA A 85 6.87 4.27 -26.85
CA ALA A 85 7.72 4.96 -27.83
C ALA A 85 6.98 5.93 -28.76
N LYS A 86 5.65 5.82 -28.86
CA LYS A 86 4.79 6.68 -29.70
C LYS A 86 4.13 7.80 -28.88
N GLY A 87 4.42 7.90 -27.58
CA GLY A 87 3.79 8.86 -26.67
C GLY A 87 2.37 8.45 -26.24
N GLN A 88 1.95 7.19 -26.49
CA GLN A 88 0.66 6.70 -26.01
C GLN A 88 0.79 6.26 -24.55
N VAL A 89 -0.14 6.72 -23.72
CA VAL A 89 -0.20 6.35 -22.29
C VAL A 89 -1.09 5.13 -22.10
N HIS A 90 -0.52 4.09 -21.49
CA HIS A 90 -1.17 2.84 -21.13
C HIS A 90 -1.28 2.75 -19.61
N THR A 91 -2.48 2.48 -19.09
CA THR A 91 -2.69 2.32 -17.66
C THR A 91 -2.86 0.85 -17.29
N THR A 92 -2.22 0.37 -16.23
CA THR A 92 -2.39 -1.03 -15.81
C THR A 92 -2.01 -1.28 -14.35
N SER A 93 -2.30 -2.49 -13.85
CA SER A 93 -1.86 -2.94 -12.53
C SER A 93 -0.72 -3.93 -12.64
N VAL A 94 0.36 -3.70 -11.89
CA VAL A 94 1.52 -4.61 -11.77
C VAL A 94 1.65 -5.04 -10.31
N SER A 95 2.09 -6.28 -10.05
CA SER A 95 2.30 -6.77 -8.68
C SER A 95 3.36 -5.94 -7.94
N ALA A 96 3.05 -5.50 -6.72
CA ALA A 96 3.98 -4.77 -5.85
C ALA A 96 4.74 -5.69 -4.87
N GLU A 97 4.54 -7.00 -4.95
CA GLU A 97 4.97 -7.96 -3.92
C GLU A 97 6.31 -8.63 -4.23
N LYS A 98 6.89 -8.39 -5.40
CA LYS A 98 8.18 -8.94 -5.80
C LYS A 98 9.29 -7.94 -5.58
N ASP A 99 10.46 -8.42 -5.16
CA ASP A 99 11.58 -7.59 -4.70
C ASP A 99 12.08 -6.57 -5.73
N PHE A 100 11.93 -6.82 -7.03
CA PHE A 100 12.38 -5.93 -8.10
C PHE A 100 11.26 -5.04 -8.68
N PHE A 101 10.05 -5.13 -8.12
CA PHE A 101 8.92 -4.23 -8.39
C PHE A 101 8.45 -3.48 -7.14
N LYS A 102 8.96 -3.83 -5.96
CA LYS A 102 8.64 -3.13 -4.70
C LYS A 102 9.02 -1.64 -4.77
N ASP A 103 10.13 -1.32 -5.44
CA ASP A 103 10.69 0.03 -5.58
C ASP A 103 10.44 0.61 -6.99
N LEU A 104 9.31 0.27 -7.62
CA LEU A 104 8.99 0.82 -8.93
C LEU A 104 8.83 2.35 -8.86
N LYS A 105 9.56 3.06 -9.72
CA LYS A 105 9.72 4.51 -9.71
C LYS A 105 9.35 5.12 -11.05
N ARG A 106 9.02 6.42 -11.02
CA ARG A 106 8.90 7.23 -12.23
C ARG A 106 10.23 7.21 -12.99
N GLY A 107 10.16 7.00 -14.30
CA GLY A 107 11.34 6.85 -15.16
C GLY A 107 11.78 5.40 -15.38
N ASP A 108 11.30 4.44 -14.58
CA ASP A 108 11.60 3.03 -14.81
C ASP A 108 11.03 2.56 -16.16
N ILE A 109 11.74 1.63 -16.80
CA ILE A 109 11.38 1.12 -18.13
C ILE A 109 10.80 -0.27 -17.98
N LEU A 110 9.54 -0.41 -18.38
CA LEU A 110 8.81 -1.67 -18.27
C LEU A 110 8.39 -2.18 -19.64
N THR A 111 8.29 -3.50 -19.75
CA THR A 111 7.63 -4.17 -20.87
C THR A 111 6.47 -4.99 -20.34
N LEU A 112 5.27 -4.64 -20.77
CA LEU A 112 4.01 -5.33 -20.46
C LEU A 112 3.79 -6.41 -21.49
N PHE A 113 3.80 -7.67 -21.06
CA PHE A 113 3.57 -8.82 -21.92
C PHE A 113 2.18 -9.40 -21.66
N ASN A 114 1.35 -9.43 -22.71
CA ASN A 114 -0.04 -9.85 -22.68
C ASN A 114 -0.28 -11.04 -23.62
N PRO A 115 0.03 -12.28 -23.21
CA PRO A 115 -0.24 -13.46 -24.02
C PRO A 115 -1.76 -13.68 -24.17
N THR A 116 -2.53 -13.42 -23.12
CA THR A 116 -4.01 -13.37 -23.16
C THR A 116 -4.52 -12.22 -22.31
N PRO A 117 -5.75 -11.72 -22.56
CA PRO A 117 -6.40 -10.77 -21.65
C PRO A 117 -6.49 -11.34 -20.24
N PHE A 118 -5.87 -10.67 -19.28
CA PHE A 118 -5.86 -11.08 -17.87
C PHE A 118 -6.49 -9.97 -17.00
N SER A 119 -7.29 -10.38 -16.01
CA SER A 119 -8.01 -9.45 -15.14
C SER A 119 -7.93 -9.82 -13.67
N LEU A 120 -7.70 -8.81 -12.84
CA LEU A 120 -7.69 -8.92 -11.38
C LEU A 120 -9.12 -8.88 -10.85
N ASN A 121 -9.61 -10.02 -10.36
CA ASN A 121 -11.03 -10.18 -10.00
C ASN A 121 -11.35 -9.81 -8.54
N TYR A 122 -10.35 -9.64 -7.68
CA TYR A 122 -10.56 -9.27 -6.29
C TYR A 122 -10.94 -7.79 -6.13
N ARG A 123 -11.68 -7.48 -5.06
CA ARG A 123 -12.26 -6.15 -4.84
C ARG A 123 -11.17 -5.16 -4.46
N ILE A 124 -11.22 -3.95 -5.00
CA ILE A 124 -10.32 -2.86 -4.61
C ILE A 124 -10.63 -2.42 -3.18
N PHE A 125 -9.59 -2.35 -2.34
CA PHE A 125 -9.68 -1.92 -0.95
C PHE A 125 -9.61 -0.39 -0.86
N GLY A 126 -10.55 0.21 -0.11
CA GLY A 126 -10.60 1.65 0.11
C GLY A 126 -11.31 2.45 -0.99
N GLY A 127 -11.89 3.59 -0.61
CA GLY A 127 -12.63 4.48 -1.53
C GLY A 127 -11.72 5.27 -2.47
N GLU A 128 -10.54 5.69 -2.01
CA GLU A 128 -9.60 6.48 -2.83
C GLU A 128 -9.01 5.66 -3.98
N ALA A 129 -8.62 4.41 -3.73
CA ALA A 129 -8.09 3.54 -4.78
C ALA A 129 -9.12 3.28 -5.89
N LYS A 130 -10.43 3.21 -5.56
CA LYS A 130 -11.50 3.04 -6.55
C LYS A 130 -11.69 4.26 -7.47
N LYS A 131 -11.23 5.44 -7.07
CA LYS A 131 -11.26 6.65 -7.91
C LYS A 131 -10.09 6.70 -8.89
N VAL A 132 -8.98 6.01 -8.57
CA VAL A 132 -7.74 6.04 -9.35
C VAL A 132 -7.66 4.86 -10.31
N VAL A 133 -7.99 3.66 -9.84
CA VAL A 133 -7.91 2.42 -10.62
C VAL A 133 -9.08 2.36 -11.60
N GLN A 134 -8.79 2.54 -12.88
CA GLN A 134 -9.81 2.70 -13.92
C GLN A 134 -10.38 1.37 -14.42
N HIS A 135 -9.58 0.30 -14.36
CA HIS A 135 -9.99 -1.03 -14.82
C HIS A 135 -9.25 -2.16 -14.09
N ASN A 136 -9.72 -3.39 -14.31
CA ASN A 136 -9.15 -4.60 -13.71
C ASN A 136 -8.14 -5.32 -14.60
N GLN A 137 -7.91 -4.86 -15.84
CA GLN A 137 -6.92 -5.47 -16.73
C GLN A 137 -5.51 -5.33 -16.14
N ALA A 138 -4.74 -6.41 -16.24
CA ALA A 138 -3.36 -6.51 -15.79
C ALA A 138 -2.57 -7.33 -16.82
N PRO A 139 -1.25 -7.10 -16.95
CA PRO A 139 -0.42 -7.87 -17.86
C PRO A 139 -0.26 -9.30 -17.38
N GLY A 140 -0.15 -10.24 -18.32
CA GLY A 140 0.12 -11.64 -17.99
C GLY A 140 1.56 -11.85 -17.51
N GLY A 141 2.50 -11.07 -18.06
CA GLY A 141 3.86 -10.96 -17.57
C GLY A 141 4.38 -9.53 -17.67
N THR A 142 5.33 -9.16 -16.81
CA THR A 142 5.95 -7.82 -16.81
C THR A 142 7.45 -7.96 -16.69
N ILE A 143 8.20 -7.25 -17.52
CA ILE A 143 9.66 -7.20 -17.49
C ILE A 143 10.10 -5.82 -17.01
N ASN A 144 11.01 -5.79 -16.04
CA ASN A 144 11.68 -4.59 -15.58
C ASN A 144 13.09 -4.51 -16.18
N HIS A 145 13.37 -3.43 -16.91
CA HIS A 145 14.65 -3.18 -17.59
C HIS A 145 15.61 -2.39 -16.70
N LEU A 146 16.26 -3.11 -15.77
CA LEU A 146 17.26 -2.55 -14.86
C LEU A 146 18.60 -2.28 -15.57
N GLU A 147 19.52 -1.55 -14.91
CA GLU A 147 20.81 -1.13 -15.51
C GLU A 147 21.77 -2.29 -15.84
N GLY A 148 21.61 -3.47 -15.24
CA GLY A 148 22.51 -4.60 -15.48
C GLY A 148 21.88 -6.00 -15.41
N SER A 149 20.60 -6.13 -15.02
CA SER A 149 19.91 -7.42 -15.09
C SER A 149 18.41 -7.25 -15.24
N GLN A 150 17.89 -7.54 -16.42
CA GLN A 150 16.46 -7.56 -16.67
C GLN A 150 15.83 -8.69 -15.85
N LYS A 151 14.64 -8.44 -15.31
CA LYS A 151 13.89 -9.44 -14.54
C LYS A 151 12.42 -9.41 -14.93
N TYR A 152 11.77 -10.57 -14.92
CA TYR A 152 10.34 -10.67 -15.25
C TYR A 152 9.52 -11.28 -14.13
N ILE A 153 8.23 -10.94 -14.13
CA ILE A 153 7.18 -11.66 -13.42
C ILE A 153 6.27 -12.28 -14.47
N LEU A 154 5.85 -13.51 -14.21
CA LEU A 154 4.75 -14.17 -14.91
C LEU A 154 3.68 -14.53 -13.89
N GLU A 155 2.43 -14.23 -14.20
CA GLU A 155 1.29 -14.55 -13.34
C GLU A 155 1.15 -16.08 -13.17
N SER A 156 0.87 -16.53 -11.95
CA SER A 156 0.76 -17.95 -11.62
C SER A 156 -0.40 -18.65 -12.36
N ALA A 157 -1.37 -17.89 -12.87
CA ALA A 157 -2.45 -18.39 -13.70
C ALA A 157 -1.98 -19.10 -14.98
N TYR A 158 -0.78 -18.81 -15.47
CA TYR A 158 -0.19 -19.47 -16.62
C TYR A 158 0.55 -20.77 -16.29
N GLN A 159 0.86 -21.02 -15.00
CA GLN A 159 1.54 -22.23 -14.59
C GLN A 159 0.62 -23.45 -14.77
N PRO A 160 1.10 -24.55 -15.36
CA PRO A 160 0.31 -25.75 -15.49
C PRO A 160 0.02 -26.33 -14.11
N GLY A 161 -1.26 -26.46 -13.76
CA GLY A 161 -1.67 -27.16 -12.54
C GLY A 161 -1.29 -28.64 -12.55
N GLU A 162 -1.34 -29.28 -11.39
CA GLU A 162 -0.95 -30.69 -11.24
C GLU A 162 -1.80 -31.65 -12.08
N GLN A 163 -1.19 -32.76 -12.48
CA GLN A 163 -1.87 -33.85 -13.17
C GLN A 163 -2.80 -34.60 -12.20
N SER A 164 -4.07 -34.20 -12.14
CA SER A 164 -5.04 -34.86 -11.28
C SER A 164 -5.62 -36.14 -11.90
N LEU A 165 -5.75 -37.18 -11.07
CA LEU A 165 -6.48 -38.41 -11.37
C LEU A 165 -7.98 -38.18 -11.14
N SER A 166 -8.82 -38.61 -12.08
CA SER A 166 -10.27 -38.50 -11.94
C SER A 166 -10.85 -39.72 -11.23
N ILE A 167 -11.43 -39.51 -10.05
CA ILE A 167 -12.18 -40.55 -9.33
C ILE A 167 -13.55 -40.80 -10.02
N VAL A 168 -14.01 -39.90 -10.89
CA VAL A 168 -15.33 -39.96 -11.54
C VAL A 168 -15.56 -41.24 -12.35
N TRP A 169 -14.53 -41.77 -13.03
CA TRP A 169 -14.67 -43.01 -13.81
C TRP A 169 -14.72 -44.26 -12.94
N PHE A 170 -14.04 -44.25 -11.80
CA PHE A 170 -14.23 -45.29 -10.79
C PHE A 170 -15.68 -45.29 -10.28
N LEU A 171 -16.26 -44.12 -10.02
CA LEU A 171 -17.66 -43.99 -9.60
C LEU A 171 -18.65 -44.47 -10.69
N LEU A 172 -18.41 -44.12 -11.95
CA LEU A 172 -19.24 -44.57 -13.07
C LEU A 172 -19.13 -46.09 -13.30
N SER A 173 -17.94 -46.66 -13.14
CA SER A 173 -17.78 -48.12 -13.19
C SER A 173 -18.50 -48.81 -12.01
N ALA A 174 -18.41 -48.27 -10.79
CA ALA A 174 -19.16 -48.80 -9.66
C ALA A 174 -20.68 -48.74 -9.88
N LEU A 175 -21.17 -47.67 -10.52
CA LEU A 175 -22.58 -47.52 -10.89
C LEU A 175 -23.01 -48.52 -11.97
N LEU A 176 -22.16 -48.78 -12.97
CA LEU A 176 -22.40 -49.81 -14.00
C LEU A 176 -22.48 -51.21 -13.37
N PHE A 177 -21.59 -51.53 -12.43
CA PHE A 177 -21.63 -52.80 -11.69
C PHE A 177 -22.96 -52.94 -10.95
N TRP A 178 -23.40 -51.89 -10.26
CA TRP A 178 -24.69 -51.86 -9.55
C TRP A 178 -25.88 -52.08 -10.47
N VAL A 179 -25.87 -51.54 -11.69
CA VAL A 179 -26.94 -51.76 -12.67
C VAL A 179 -26.91 -53.20 -13.20
N LEU A 180 -25.74 -53.73 -13.55
CA LEU A 180 -25.60 -55.09 -14.11
C LEU A 180 -25.90 -56.19 -13.07
N TYR A 181 -25.52 -55.98 -11.82
CA TYR A 181 -25.83 -56.93 -10.74
C TYR A 181 -27.23 -56.72 -10.16
N GLY A 182 -27.62 -55.47 -9.89
CA GLY A 182 -28.87 -55.14 -9.20
C GLY A 182 -30.14 -55.32 -10.04
N THR A 183 -30.03 -55.65 -11.32
CA THR A 183 -31.16 -55.97 -12.20
C THR A 183 -31.32 -57.48 -12.45
N ASP A 184 -30.57 -58.33 -11.74
CA ASP A 184 -30.49 -59.78 -11.94
C ASP A 184 -30.13 -60.19 -13.39
N THR A 185 -29.55 -59.28 -14.18
CA THR A 185 -29.22 -59.54 -15.58
C THR A 185 -27.99 -60.44 -15.72
N LEU A 186 -27.05 -60.42 -14.76
CA LEU A 186 -25.82 -61.20 -14.79
C LEU A 186 -25.39 -61.72 -13.40
N PRO A 187 -24.78 -62.92 -13.32
CA PRO A 187 -24.10 -63.40 -12.12
C PRO A 187 -22.96 -62.45 -11.70
N PHE A 188 -22.66 -62.41 -10.39
CA PHE A 188 -21.64 -61.53 -9.81
C PHE A 188 -20.31 -61.55 -10.57
N ASP A 189 -19.77 -62.72 -10.88
CA ASP A 189 -18.45 -62.86 -11.54
C ASP A 189 -18.44 -62.23 -12.95
N SER A 190 -19.54 -62.36 -13.68
CA SER A 190 -19.69 -61.78 -15.02
C SER A 190 -19.88 -60.27 -14.98
N ALA A 191 -20.72 -59.78 -14.06
CA ALA A 191 -20.89 -58.35 -13.83
C ALA A 191 -19.57 -57.70 -13.39
N ALA A 192 -18.85 -58.31 -12.44
CA ALA A 192 -17.56 -57.83 -11.95
C ALA A 192 -16.51 -57.80 -13.07
N GLY A 193 -16.41 -58.87 -13.87
CA GLY A 193 -15.48 -58.96 -14.99
C GLY A 193 -15.71 -57.88 -16.07
N ILE A 194 -16.96 -57.72 -16.52
CA ILE A 194 -17.33 -56.69 -17.52
C ILE A 194 -17.02 -55.29 -16.98
N THR A 195 -17.40 -55.01 -15.73
CA THR A 195 -17.19 -53.70 -15.13
C THR A 195 -15.71 -53.38 -14.97
N ALA A 196 -14.88 -54.35 -14.57
CA ALA A 196 -13.44 -54.18 -14.45
C ALA A 196 -12.77 -53.85 -15.79
N VAL A 197 -13.16 -54.54 -16.87
CA VAL A 197 -12.64 -54.25 -18.22
C VAL A 197 -13.02 -52.85 -18.67
N VAL A 198 -14.28 -52.45 -18.47
CA VAL A 198 -14.74 -51.09 -18.79
C VAL A 198 -14.01 -50.04 -17.95
N ALA A 199 -13.79 -50.29 -16.66
CA ALA A 199 -13.06 -49.39 -15.76
C ALA A 199 -11.60 -49.21 -16.21
N ILE A 200 -10.92 -50.29 -16.57
CA ILE A 200 -9.53 -50.23 -17.07
C ILE A 200 -9.46 -49.50 -18.41
N ALA A 201 -10.36 -49.82 -19.36
CA ALA A 201 -10.37 -49.19 -20.68
C ALA A 201 -10.65 -47.68 -20.60
N THR A 202 -11.62 -47.27 -19.77
CA THR A 202 -11.95 -45.86 -19.53
C THR A 202 -10.84 -45.12 -18.80
N TYR A 203 -10.20 -45.74 -17.80
CA TYR A 203 -9.03 -45.20 -17.12
C TYR A 203 -7.86 -44.95 -18.08
N LEU A 204 -7.53 -45.91 -18.94
CA LEU A 204 -6.43 -45.77 -19.91
C LEU A 204 -6.72 -44.69 -20.95
N PHE A 205 -7.95 -44.63 -21.46
CA PHE A 205 -8.38 -43.58 -22.39
C PHE A 205 -8.28 -42.19 -21.75
N GLU A 206 -8.83 -42.02 -20.55
CA GLU A 206 -8.79 -40.73 -19.86
C GLU A 206 -7.36 -40.33 -19.50
N ARG A 207 -6.53 -41.27 -19.03
CA ARG A 207 -5.12 -41.04 -18.74
C ARG A 207 -4.39 -40.51 -19.98
N ASN A 208 -4.64 -41.09 -21.16
CA ASN A 208 -4.03 -40.63 -22.41
C ASN A 208 -4.53 -39.24 -22.82
N VAL A 209 -5.84 -38.97 -22.75
CA VAL A 209 -6.41 -37.65 -23.06
C VAL A 209 -5.87 -36.58 -22.11
N ARG A 210 -5.80 -36.87 -20.81
CA ARG A 210 -5.27 -35.94 -19.80
C ARG A 210 -3.77 -35.74 -19.94
N LYS A 211 -3.00 -36.80 -20.21
CA LYS A 211 -1.57 -36.69 -20.48
C LYS A 211 -1.32 -35.77 -21.68
N LYS A 212 -2.05 -35.97 -22.79
CA LYS A 212 -1.97 -35.11 -23.97
C LYS A 212 -2.32 -33.64 -23.65
N ARG A 213 -3.42 -33.40 -22.92
CA ARG A 213 -3.81 -32.04 -22.50
C ARG A 213 -2.78 -31.39 -21.57
N PHE A 214 -2.17 -32.17 -20.68
CA PHE A 214 -1.12 -31.69 -19.77
C PHE A 214 0.17 -31.36 -20.55
N GLU A 215 0.58 -32.21 -21.48
CA GLU A 215 1.70 -31.97 -22.39
C GLU A 215 1.47 -30.72 -23.24
N GLU A 216 0.26 -30.53 -23.80
CA GLU A 216 -0.11 -29.32 -24.52
C GLU A 216 -0.03 -28.06 -23.63
N ARG A 217 -0.53 -28.12 -22.39
CA ARG A 217 -0.41 -26.99 -21.44
C ARG A 217 1.04 -26.70 -21.07
N LYS A 218 1.85 -27.74 -20.90
CA LYS A 218 3.28 -27.61 -20.60
C LYS A 218 4.02 -26.99 -21.78
N ALA A 219 3.74 -27.41 -23.01
CA ALA A 219 4.32 -26.82 -24.21
C ALA A 219 3.95 -25.33 -24.35
N LYS A 220 2.68 -24.97 -24.12
CA LYS A 220 2.23 -23.56 -24.08
C LYS A 220 2.98 -22.73 -23.06
N TYR A 221 3.13 -23.25 -21.84
CA TYR A 221 3.87 -22.57 -20.78
C TYR A 221 5.36 -22.43 -21.11
N GLN A 222 5.96 -23.45 -21.74
CA GLN A 222 7.36 -23.44 -22.11
C GLN A 222 7.67 -22.45 -23.24
N ALA A 223 6.79 -22.35 -24.25
CA ALA A 223 6.88 -21.30 -25.28
C ALA A 223 6.79 -19.89 -24.67
N LEU A 224 5.96 -19.72 -23.63
CA LEU A 224 5.86 -18.47 -22.87
C LEU A 224 7.17 -18.12 -22.17
N LEU A 225 7.78 -19.09 -21.47
CA LEU A 225 9.08 -18.90 -20.82
C LEU A 225 10.19 -18.56 -21.82
N ASN A 226 10.29 -19.31 -22.93
CA ASN A 226 11.27 -19.04 -23.99
C ASN A 226 11.13 -17.61 -24.53
N THR A 227 9.89 -17.16 -24.75
CA THR A 227 9.63 -15.78 -25.21
C THR A 227 10.08 -14.76 -24.17
N LEU A 228 9.76 -14.96 -22.89
CA LEU A 228 10.19 -14.06 -21.83
C LEU A 228 11.72 -14.01 -21.71
N ASP A 229 12.39 -15.16 -21.81
CA ASP A 229 13.86 -15.23 -21.79
C ASP A 229 14.48 -14.50 -22.98
N ASN A 230 13.89 -14.60 -24.17
CA ASN A 230 14.31 -13.81 -25.33
C ASN A 230 14.13 -12.31 -25.09
N LEU A 231 13.02 -11.90 -24.46
CA LEU A 231 12.74 -10.50 -24.14
C LEU A 231 13.71 -9.92 -23.09
N LEU A 232 14.32 -10.76 -22.25
CA LEU A 232 15.34 -10.31 -21.29
C LEU A 232 16.63 -9.83 -21.98
N ASN A 233 16.88 -10.22 -23.23
CA ASN A 233 18.09 -9.81 -23.95
C ASN A 233 18.09 -8.31 -24.35
N PHE A 234 16.93 -7.66 -24.35
CA PHE A 234 16.83 -6.24 -24.67
C PHE A 234 17.06 -5.40 -23.42
N SER A 235 17.99 -4.45 -23.47
CA SER A 235 18.22 -3.49 -22.40
C SER A 235 17.55 -2.14 -22.67
N ARG A 236 17.48 -1.29 -21.65
CA ARG A 236 17.09 0.12 -21.81
C ARG A 236 18.00 0.89 -22.78
N TYR A 237 19.22 0.41 -23.03
CA TYR A 237 20.14 1.00 -23.99
C TYR A 237 19.72 0.67 -25.43
N ASP A 238 19.42 -0.60 -25.70
CA ASP A 238 18.98 -1.09 -27.02
C ASP A 238 17.68 -0.42 -27.46
N LEU A 239 16.79 -0.19 -26.49
CA LEU A 239 15.50 0.47 -26.68
C LEU A 239 15.60 2.00 -26.82
N GLY A 240 16.76 2.60 -26.53
CA GLY A 240 16.98 4.05 -26.63
C GLY A 240 16.47 4.88 -25.43
N TYR A 241 15.95 4.26 -24.38
CA TYR A 241 15.42 5.00 -23.21
C TYR A 241 16.49 5.72 -22.38
N HIS A 242 17.76 5.32 -22.50
CA HIS A 242 18.88 6.01 -21.85
C HIS A 242 19.10 7.46 -22.32
N VAL A 243 18.57 7.83 -23.50
CA VAL A 243 18.62 9.20 -24.06
C VAL A 243 17.23 9.86 -24.15
N ALA A 244 16.22 9.28 -23.49
CA ALA A 244 14.87 9.82 -23.50
C ALA A 244 14.79 11.21 -22.84
N GLU A 245 15.51 11.41 -21.75
CA GLU A 245 15.48 12.65 -20.98
C GLU A 245 16.85 12.96 -20.37
N ARG A 246 17.20 14.25 -20.31
CA ARG A 246 18.42 14.72 -19.66
C ARG A 246 18.31 14.50 -18.16
N GLN A 247 19.37 13.97 -17.55
CA GLN A 247 19.43 13.88 -16.09
C GLN A 247 19.52 15.28 -15.50
N GLN A 248 18.67 15.55 -14.51
CA GLN A 248 18.64 16.81 -13.79
C GLN A 248 19.84 16.89 -12.83
N SER A 249 20.51 18.04 -12.78
CA SER A 249 21.61 18.34 -11.87
C SER A 249 21.32 19.57 -11.01
N ASP A 250 21.95 19.65 -9.84
CA ASP A 250 21.96 20.81 -8.94
C ASP A 250 22.63 22.05 -9.55
N SER A 251 23.44 21.83 -10.59
CA SER A 251 24.10 22.89 -11.34
C SER A 251 23.25 23.40 -12.52
N ASP A 252 22.04 22.89 -12.70
CA ASP A 252 21.21 23.30 -13.82
C ASP A 252 20.77 24.77 -13.71
N VAL A 253 20.59 25.37 -14.88
CA VAL A 253 20.16 26.75 -15.09
C VAL A 253 19.01 26.79 -16.09
N PHE A 254 18.25 27.89 -16.11
CA PHE A 254 17.23 28.10 -17.14
C PHE A 254 17.80 28.76 -18.38
N CYS A 255 17.36 28.35 -19.56
CA CYS A 255 17.61 29.17 -20.74
C CYS A 255 16.96 30.54 -20.57
N PHE A 256 17.71 31.64 -20.71
CA PHE A 256 17.13 32.98 -20.62
C PHE A 256 16.07 33.26 -21.70
N SER A 257 16.20 32.62 -22.87
CA SER A 257 15.28 32.77 -24.00
C SER A 257 14.03 31.89 -23.84
N CYS A 258 14.19 30.56 -23.77
CA CYS A 258 13.06 29.64 -23.76
C CYS A 258 12.68 29.06 -22.39
N GLN A 259 13.37 29.46 -21.31
CA GLN A 259 13.12 29.03 -19.92
C GLN A 259 13.15 27.51 -19.70
N LYS A 260 13.81 26.75 -20.58
CA LYS A 260 14.03 25.31 -20.38
C LYS A 260 15.18 25.11 -19.40
N ARG A 261 15.07 24.11 -18.53
CA ARG A 261 16.14 23.65 -17.63
C ARG A 261 17.26 22.98 -18.44
N LEU A 262 18.51 23.42 -18.25
CA LEU A 262 19.70 22.92 -18.94
C LEU A 262 20.86 22.78 -17.95
N PRO A 263 21.81 21.86 -18.18
CA PRO A 263 23.09 21.86 -17.47
C PRO A 263 23.87 23.16 -17.68
N ALA A 264 24.43 23.74 -16.62
CA ALA A 264 25.25 24.97 -16.71
C ALA A 264 26.48 24.85 -17.61
N GLN A 265 26.92 23.63 -17.92
CA GLN A 265 28.09 23.38 -18.76
C GLN A 265 27.80 23.57 -20.27
N LEU A 266 26.53 23.74 -20.67
CA LEU A 266 26.16 23.92 -22.07
C LEU A 266 26.38 25.38 -22.50
N SER A 267 27.06 25.56 -23.64
CA SER A 267 27.26 26.87 -24.24
C SER A 267 26.03 27.36 -25.01
N TYR A 268 25.20 26.44 -25.52
CA TYR A 268 23.99 26.76 -26.27
C TYR A 268 22.78 26.00 -25.71
N CYS A 269 21.58 26.56 -25.85
CA CYS A 269 20.36 25.89 -25.44
C CYS A 269 19.95 24.79 -26.44
N PRO A 270 19.84 23.51 -26.04
CA PRO A 270 19.41 22.43 -26.94
C PRO A 270 17.97 22.59 -27.45
N GLY A 271 17.15 23.41 -26.78
CA GLY A 271 15.75 23.63 -27.13
C GLY A 271 15.52 24.74 -28.16
N CYS A 272 16.29 25.82 -28.11
CA CYS A 272 16.10 27.02 -28.95
C CYS A 272 17.36 27.51 -29.68
N GLY A 273 18.53 26.92 -29.45
CA GLY A 273 19.79 27.26 -30.14
C GLY A 273 20.50 28.51 -29.60
N GLU A 274 19.94 29.18 -28.59
CA GLU A 274 20.47 30.43 -28.07
C GLU A 274 21.80 30.26 -27.32
N ASN A 275 22.73 31.21 -27.47
CA ASN A 275 24.03 31.19 -26.79
C ASN A 275 23.90 31.64 -25.32
N MET A 276 24.20 30.73 -24.40
CA MET A 276 24.13 30.92 -22.96
C MET A 276 25.32 31.68 -22.37
N THR A 277 26.45 31.78 -23.08
CA THR A 277 27.68 32.44 -22.59
C THR A 277 27.66 33.97 -22.70
N THR A 278 26.78 34.52 -23.54
CA THR A 278 26.67 35.95 -23.81
C THR A 278 25.56 36.66 -23.02
N ALA A 279 24.82 35.93 -22.18
CA ALA A 279 23.73 36.52 -21.40
C ALA A 279 24.26 37.31 -20.18
N GLU A 280 23.99 38.63 -20.15
CA GLU A 280 24.35 39.53 -19.04
C GLU A 280 23.57 39.25 -17.74
N VAL A 281 22.54 38.40 -17.77
CA VAL A 281 21.74 38.02 -16.61
C VAL A 281 21.91 36.53 -16.37
N PRO A 282 22.56 36.09 -15.28
CA PRO A 282 22.56 34.68 -14.93
C PRO A 282 21.11 34.28 -14.65
N SER A 283 20.55 33.46 -15.53
CA SER A 283 19.38 32.65 -15.21
C SER A 283 19.62 31.98 -13.86
N GLY A 284 18.82 32.31 -12.85
CA GLY A 284 19.03 31.83 -11.49
C GLY A 284 19.24 30.32 -11.45
N ASN A 285 20.18 29.86 -10.61
CA ASN A 285 20.41 28.43 -10.39
C ASN A 285 19.08 27.79 -9.94
N VAL A 286 18.66 26.74 -10.65
CA VAL A 286 17.39 26.03 -10.40
C VAL A 286 17.29 25.59 -8.94
N LYS A 287 18.37 25.07 -8.36
CA LYS A 287 18.42 24.63 -6.96
C LYS A 287 18.19 25.76 -5.97
N ALA A 288 18.70 26.96 -6.27
CA ALA A 288 18.49 28.14 -5.42
C ALA A 288 17.03 28.57 -5.44
N LEU A 289 16.37 28.49 -6.60
CA LEU A 289 14.94 28.75 -6.75
C LEU A 289 14.10 27.69 -6.02
N GLU A 290 14.41 26.40 -6.20
CA GLU A 290 13.78 25.29 -5.48
C GLU A 290 13.90 25.48 -3.96
N THR A 291 15.10 25.80 -3.46
CA THR A 291 15.36 26.01 -2.01
C THR A 291 14.64 27.26 -1.48
N GLY A 292 14.56 28.33 -2.26
CA GLY A 292 13.80 29.52 -1.93
C GLY A 292 12.32 29.21 -1.72
N LEU A 293 11.74 28.44 -2.64
CA LEU A 293 10.35 27.99 -2.57
C LEU A 293 10.10 27.08 -1.36
N MET A 294 11.00 26.12 -1.10
CA MET A 294 10.93 25.25 0.08
C MET A 294 10.91 26.05 1.38
N LYS A 295 11.82 27.03 1.50
CA LYS A 295 11.99 27.86 2.69
C LYS A 295 10.80 28.77 2.96
N GLU A 296 10.10 29.22 1.93
CA GLU A 296 8.92 30.07 2.08
C GLU A 296 7.82 29.36 2.90
N TYR A 297 7.65 28.05 2.74
CA TYR A 297 6.57 27.28 3.36
C TYR A 297 7.00 26.46 4.59
N GLU A 298 8.25 26.60 5.02
CA GLU A 298 8.78 25.95 6.21
C GLU A 298 8.40 26.71 7.49
N VAL A 299 8.04 25.98 8.54
CA VAL A 299 7.92 26.52 9.90
C VAL A 299 8.33 25.46 10.90
N GLN A 300 9.11 25.84 11.91
CA GLN A 300 9.51 24.96 13.00
C GLN A 300 9.53 25.72 14.32
N TYR A 301 9.00 25.11 15.37
CA TYR A 301 8.98 25.69 16.71
C TYR A 301 8.70 24.63 17.77
N THR A 302 9.08 24.92 19.01
CA THR A 302 8.79 24.09 20.18
C THR A 302 8.07 24.93 21.21
N GLU A 303 6.99 24.41 21.77
CA GLU A 303 6.19 25.07 22.80
C GLU A 303 5.99 24.16 24.01
N GLN A 304 6.06 24.74 25.20
CA GLN A 304 5.78 23.99 26.43
C GLN A 304 4.29 23.66 26.53
N TYR A 305 3.99 22.39 26.78
CA TYR A 305 2.63 21.90 26.95
C TYR A 305 2.44 21.27 28.33
N THR A 306 1.31 21.63 28.96
CA THR A 306 0.83 20.94 30.15
C THR A 306 -0.56 20.38 29.88
N HIS A 307 -0.64 19.06 29.82
CA HIS A 307 -1.89 18.31 29.74
C HIS A 307 -2.47 18.16 31.15
N LYS A 308 -3.66 18.72 31.38
CA LYS A 308 -4.36 18.54 32.65
C LYS A 308 -5.11 17.22 32.68
N ASN A 309 -4.86 16.42 33.71
CA ASN A 309 -5.54 15.16 33.96
C ASN A 309 -6.45 15.28 35.19
N ALA A 310 -7.62 14.65 35.17
CA ALA A 310 -8.55 14.69 36.31
C ALA A 310 -8.16 13.70 37.43
N LEU A 311 -7.69 12.52 37.05
CA LEU A 311 -7.39 11.39 37.95
C LEU A 311 -5.90 11.05 38.07
N TYR A 312 -5.05 11.75 37.31
CA TYR A 312 -3.62 11.46 37.23
C TYR A 312 -2.81 12.75 37.32
N THR A 313 -1.50 12.63 37.49
CA THR A 313 -0.61 13.80 37.45
C THR A 313 -0.68 14.48 36.09
N ASN A 314 -0.54 15.81 36.08
CA ASN A 314 -0.53 16.55 34.82
C ASN A 314 0.69 16.15 34.01
N GLY A 315 0.49 15.81 32.74
CA GLY A 315 1.59 15.63 31.80
C GLY A 315 2.22 16.98 31.51
N LYS A 316 3.54 17.10 31.64
CA LYS A 316 4.31 18.28 31.26
C LYS A 316 5.41 17.85 30.29
N GLY A 317 5.75 18.74 29.38
CA GLY A 317 6.82 18.55 28.42
C GLY A 317 6.63 19.47 27.24
N ASP A 318 7.22 19.11 26.12
CA ASP A 318 7.36 19.97 24.94
C ASP A 318 6.61 19.39 23.75
N VAL A 319 6.08 20.29 22.93
CA VAL A 319 5.46 19.95 21.66
C VAL A 319 6.27 20.62 20.57
N TYR A 320 7.01 19.81 19.83
CA TYR A 320 7.69 20.25 18.61
C TYR A 320 6.70 20.21 17.46
N CYS A 321 6.60 21.29 16.70
CA CYS A 321 5.76 21.38 15.51
C CYS A 321 6.64 21.76 14.32
N ARG A 322 6.47 21.05 13.20
CA ARG A 322 7.19 21.33 11.96
C ARG A 322 6.26 21.22 10.76
N MET A 323 6.36 22.16 9.82
CA MET A 323 5.91 22.00 8.45
C MET A 323 7.13 22.10 7.54
N LEU A 324 7.21 21.14 6.63
CA LEU A 324 8.21 21.03 5.58
C LEU A 324 7.53 21.13 4.23
N PHE A 325 8.22 21.73 3.29
CA PHE A 325 7.91 21.64 1.88
C PHE A 325 9.16 21.17 1.15
N GLY A 326 9.04 20.12 0.33
CA GLY A 326 10.20 19.50 -0.29
C GLY A 326 9.87 18.57 -1.44
N LYS A 327 10.91 18.20 -2.19
CA LYS A 327 10.82 17.28 -3.33
C LYS A 327 11.19 15.87 -2.88
N VAL A 328 10.42 14.86 -3.26
CA VAL A 328 10.72 13.45 -2.98
C VAL A 328 11.91 13.04 -3.85
N ILE A 329 13.04 12.72 -3.22
CA ILE A 329 14.27 12.31 -3.93
C ILE A 329 14.46 10.79 -3.89
N ASP A 330 13.95 10.13 -2.86
CA ASP A 330 13.96 8.67 -2.78
C ASP A 330 12.77 8.14 -1.99
N LYS A 331 12.41 6.90 -2.28
CA LYS A 331 11.29 6.18 -1.68
C LYS A 331 11.64 4.69 -1.58
N PRO A 332 12.50 4.29 -0.63
CA PRO A 332 12.81 2.88 -0.40
C PRO A 332 11.60 2.18 0.24
N LEU A 333 11.18 1.07 -0.38
CA LEU A 333 10.05 0.26 0.02
C LEU A 333 10.47 -1.19 0.29
N ASN A 334 9.77 -1.82 1.22
CA ASN A 334 9.88 -3.22 1.55
C ASN A 334 8.50 -3.85 1.55
N SER A 335 8.35 -4.95 0.83
CA SER A 335 7.13 -5.76 0.82
C SER A 335 7.32 -7.01 1.68
N SER A 336 6.35 -7.27 2.55
CA SER A 336 6.25 -8.52 3.32
C SER A 336 4.91 -9.18 3.02
N VAL A 337 4.94 -10.45 2.64
CA VAL A 337 3.75 -11.26 2.40
C VAL A 337 3.70 -12.40 3.41
N SER A 338 2.63 -12.44 4.19
CA SER A 338 2.28 -13.54 5.08
C SER A 338 1.11 -14.29 4.48
N ASP A 339 1.22 -15.61 4.33
CA ASP A 339 0.16 -16.49 3.83
C ASP A 339 0.09 -17.72 4.74
N VAL A 340 -0.98 -17.81 5.51
CA VAL A 340 -1.18 -18.85 6.53
C VAL A 340 -2.47 -19.58 6.21
N GLU A 341 -2.38 -20.90 6.02
CA GLU A 341 -3.52 -21.79 5.89
C GLU A 341 -3.66 -22.64 7.15
N THR A 342 -4.78 -22.48 7.85
CA THR A 342 -5.16 -23.27 9.02
C THR A 342 -6.19 -24.31 8.60
N VAL A 343 -5.84 -25.59 8.74
CA VAL A 343 -6.75 -26.71 8.46
C VAL A 343 -7.18 -27.31 9.80
N THR A 344 -8.46 -27.15 10.15
CA THR A 344 -9.03 -27.75 11.35
C THR A 344 -9.81 -29.00 10.96
N THR A 345 -9.42 -30.15 11.48
CA THR A 345 -10.16 -31.41 11.29
C THR A 345 -10.78 -31.81 12.61
N GLN A 346 -12.12 -31.82 12.67
CA GLN A 346 -12.87 -32.27 13.81
C GLN A 346 -13.54 -33.61 13.47
N THR A 347 -13.21 -34.67 14.20
CA THR A 347 -13.90 -35.96 14.12
C THR A 347 -14.88 -36.06 15.27
N ILE A 348 -16.18 -36.07 14.96
CA ILE A 348 -17.25 -36.28 15.94
C ILE A 348 -17.60 -37.76 15.92
N ARG A 349 -17.33 -38.46 17.02
CA ARG A 349 -17.77 -39.83 17.25
C ARG A 349 -19.11 -39.81 17.99
N THR A 350 -20.12 -40.46 17.43
CA THR A 350 -21.43 -40.64 18.05
C THR A 350 -21.61 -42.11 18.40
N ASP A 351 -21.67 -42.41 19.69
CA ASP A 351 -21.90 -43.77 20.19
C ASP A 351 -23.41 -44.02 20.33
N HIS A 352 -23.89 -45.12 19.76
CA HIS A 352 -25.29 -45.54 19.77
C HIS A 352 -25.52 -46.61 20.84
N TYR A 353 -26.53 -46.39 21.69
CA TYR A 353 -26.88 -47.29 22.79
C TYR A 353 -28.33 -47.77 22.66
N ARG A 354 -28.59 -49.01 23.07
CA ARG A 354 -29.95 -49.56 23.21
C ARG A 354 -30.07 -50.22 24.59
N GLY A 355 -30.97 -49.71 25.43
CA GLY A 355 -31.17 -50.23 26.79
C GLY A 355 -29.88 -50.21 27.64
N ASN A 356 -29.16 -49.08 27.66
CA ASN A 356 -27.85 -48.92 28.31
C ASN A 356 -26.71 -49.84 27.82
N SER A 357 -26.93 -50.63 26.77
CA SER A 357 -25.87 -51.43 26.15
C SER A 357 -25.37 -50.74 24.89
N PHE A 358 -24.05 -50.54 24.81
CA PHE A 358 -23.37 -50.01 23.61
C PHE A 358 -23.67 -50.91 22.40
N GLN A 359 -23.91 -50.30 21.24
CA GLN A 359 -24.18 -51.01 20.00
C GLN A 359 -23.05 -50.80 18.99
N TYR A 360 -22.82 -49.55 18.57
CA TYR A 360 -21.81 -49.17 17.61
C TYR A 360 -21.53 -47.67 17.68
N SER A 361 -20.47 -47.22 17.03
CA SER A 361 -20.12 -45.80 16.90
C SER A 361 -20.13 -45.36 15.45
N THR A 362 -20.60 -44.15 15.18
CA THR A 362 -20.50 -43.50 13.86
C THR A 362 -19.58 -42.30 13.97
N ASP A 363 -18.60 -42.22 13.08
CA ASP A 363 -17.68 -41.08 13.01
C ASP A 363 -18.09 -40.14 11.88
N ARG A 364 -18.10 -38.85 12.17
CA ARG A 364 -18.28 -37.79 11.18
C ARG A 364 -17.07 -36.87 11.25
N THR A 365 -16.28 -36.83 10.18
CA THR A 365 -15.17 -35.90 10.04
C THR A 365 -15.66 -34.62 9.35
N ILE A 366 -15.38 -33.47 9.97
CA ILE A 366 -15.62 -32.15 9.42
C ILE A 366 -14.24 -31.50 9.29
N THR A 367 -13.86 -31.14 8.07
CA THR A 367 -12.64 -30.38 7.80
C THR A 367 -13.05 -28.96 7.44
N SER A 368 -12.61 -27.97 8.24
CA SER A 368 -12.68 -26.56 7.85
C SER A 368 -11.28 -26.05 7.48
N ARG A 369 -11.23 -25.18 6.48
CA ARG A 369 -9.99 -24.53 6.05
C ARG A 369 -10.17 -23.03 6.17
N HIS A 370 -9.22 -22.39 6.83
CA HIS A 370 -9.17 -20.95 6.96
C HIS A 370 -7.82 -20.45 6.46
N ARG A 371 -7.81 -19.68 5.38
CA ARG A 371 -6.61 -19.06 4.82
C ARG A 371 -6.61 -17.56 5.09
N GLN A 372 -5.54 -17.09 5.72
CA GLN A 372 -5.30 -15.67 5.96
C GLN A 372 -4.03 -15.26 5.24
N ARG A 373 -4.17 -14.33 4.28
CA ARG A 373 -3.04 -13.78 3.53
C ARG A 373 -3.02 -12.26 3.66
N ASN A 374 -1.91 -11.72 4.15
CA ASN A 374 -1.70 -10.29 4.29
C ASN A 374 -0.46 -9.85 3.50
N SER A 375 -0.61 -8.78 2.74
CA SER A 375 0.49 -8.09 2.07
C SER A 375 0.68 -6.74 2.76
N ASN A 376 1.87 -6.49 3.28
CA ASN A 376 2.24 -5.27 3.98
C ASN A 376 3.40 -4.60 3.22
N ILE A 377 3.27 -3.31 2.93
CA ILE A 377 4.31 -2.52 2.28
C ILE A 377 4.71 -1.42 3.25
N GLU A 378 5.95 -1.49 3.70
CA GLU A 378 6.53 -0.51 4.61
C GLU A 378 7.66 0.21 3.90
N GLY A 379 7.93 1.45 4.29
CA GLY A 379 9.00 2.18 3.66
C GLY A 379 9.17 3.58 4.20
N GLN A 380 10.12 4.28 3.59
CA GLN A 380 10.46 5.64 3.96
C GLN A 380 10.33 6.54 2.75
N ILE A 381 10.09 7.82 3.01
CA ILE A 381 10.23 8.88 2.02
C ILE A 381 11.43 9.72 2.43
N VAL A 382 12.30 9.98 1.47
CA VAL A 382 13.39 10.94 1.60
C VAL A 382 12.99 12.21 0.84
N LEU A 383 12.84 13.30 1.58
CA LEU A 383 12.53 14.62 1.05
C LEU A 383 13.80 15.46 1.00
N GLN A 384 14.07 16.07 -0.15
CA GLN A 384 14.94 17.22 -0.24
C GLN A 384 14.17 18.44 0.27
N THR A 385 14.66 19.03 1.35
CA THR A 385 14.13 20.25 1.97
C THR A 385 15.13 21.39 1.84
N SER A 386 14.77 22.57 2.36
CA SER A 386 15.65 23.74 2.36
C SER A 386 16.89 23.56 3.26
N GLU A 387 16.80 22.69 4.27
CA GLU A 387 17.86 22.42 5.25
C GLU A 387 18.71 21.18 4.90
N GLY A 388 18.30 20.39 3.89
CA GLY A 388 18.99 19.16 3.49
C GLY A 388 18.03 18.01 3.22
N GLU A 389 18.45 16.78 3.49
CA GLU A 389 17.61 15.58 3.34
C GLU A 389 16.88 15.26 4.65
N ALA A 390 15.56 15.05 4.57
CA ALA A 390 14.75 14.61 5.68
C ALA A 390 14.13 13.23 5.38
N ARG A 391 14.26 12.28 6.32
CA ARG A 391 13.77 10.90 6.17
C ARG A 391 12.59 10.66 7.09
N PHE A 392 11.49 10.17 6.52
CA PHE A 392 10.27 9.87 7.27
C PHE A 392 9.79 8.44 7.01
N SER A 393 9.56 7.69 8.08
CA SER A 393 8.84 6.42 8.03
C SER A 393 7.34 6.71 8.03
N LEU A 394 6.69 6.52 6.88
CA LEU A 394 5.31 6.95 6.66
C LEU A 394 4.41 5.76 6.35
N GLY A 395 3.12 5.90 6.61
CA GLY A 395 2.13 4.87 6.32
C GLY A 395 1.93 4.65 4.82
N GLU A 396 1.41 3.47 4.46
CA GLU A 396 1.07 3.09 3.08
C GLU A 396 0.22 4.12 2.34
N ASP A 397 -0.61 4.88 3.07
CA ASP A 397 -1.46 5.91 2.48
C ASP A 397 -0.66 7.06 1.85
N ILE A 398 0.50 7.39 2.42
CA ILE A 398 1.41 8.40 1.86
C ILE A 398 2.35 7.77 0.85
N LEU A 399 2.96 6.63 1.18
CA LEU A 399 3.87 5.90 0.28
C LEU A 399 3.21 5.60 -1.06
N GLY A 400 1.93 5.26 -1.04
CA GLY A 400 1.15 4.95 -2.23
C GLY A 400 0.76 6.15 -3.08
N MET A 401 0.79 7.37 -2.53
CA MET A 401 0.46 8.56 -3.30
C MET A 401 1.68 9.35 -3.77
N CYS A 402 2.91 9.00 -3.38
CA CYS A 402 4.12 9.76 -3.73
C CYS A 402 4.99 9.01 -4.75
N ASP A 403 5.45 9.70 -5.78
CA ASP A 403 6.53 9.27 -6.68
C ASP A 403 7.81 10.07 -6.42
N ILE A 404 8.94 9.54 -6.89
CA ILE A 404 10.18 10.32 -6.94
C ILE A 404 9.97 11.49 -7.90
N GLY A 405 10.39 12.67 -7.46
CA GLY A 405 10.19 13.95 -8.15
C GLY A 405 8.93 14.70 -7.71
N ASP A 406 8.02 14.09 -6.94
CA ASP A 406 6.83 14.77 -6.45
C ASP A 406 7.17 15.82 -5.38
N TRP A 407 6.39 16.90 -5.34
CA TRP A 407 6.50 17.93 -4.30
C TRP A 407 5.49 17.67 -3.18
N LEU A 408 5.99 17.57 -1.95
CA LEU A 408 5.22 17.20 -0.78
C LEU A 408 5.27 18.31 0.28
N ALA A 409 4.09 18.75 0.73
CA ALA A 409 3.95 19.50 1.98
C ALA A 409 3.65 18.52 3.11
N PHE A 410 4.50 18.49 4.13
CA PHE A 410 4.39 17.59 5.26
C PHE A 410 4.47 18.36 6.58
N ALA A 411 3.41 18.29 7.38
CA ALA A 411 3.36 18.88 8.71
C ALA A 411 3.08 17.83 9.77
N TYR A 412 3.85 17.89 10.85
CA TYR A 412 3.76 16.97 11.97
C TYR A 412 4.02 17.70 13.29
N SER A 413 3.63 17.05 14.37
CA SER A 413 3.98 17.46 15.72
C SER A 413 4.46 16.26 16.51
N GLU A 414 5.53 16.45 17.27
CA GLU A 414 6.07 15.47 18.19
C GLU A 414 5.74 15.94 19.60
N VAL A 415 5.04 15.08 20.34
CA VAL A 415 4.64 15.36 21.71
C VAL A 415 5.55 14.56 22.61
N ASP A 416 6.41 15.23 23.36
CA ASP A 416 7.24 14.62 24.39
C ASP A 416 6.73 15.09 25.75
N LEU A 417 5.97 14.23 26.43
CA LEU A 417 5.55 14.42 27.82
C LEU A 417 6.26 13.37 28.64
N ASN A 418 6.73 13.70 29.86
CA ASN A 418 7.53 12.89 30.80
C ASN A 418 7.60 11.34 30.64
N HIS A 419 6.55 10.66 30.18
CA HIS A 419 6.47 9.20 29.97
C HIS A 419 5.82 8.75 28.63
N SER A 420 5.63 9.64 27.66
CA SER A 420 5.00 9.35 26.38
C SER A 420 5.58 10.23 25.27
N TYR A 421 6.17 9.59 24.27
CA TYR A 421 6.51 10.20 22.99
C TYR A 421 5.46 9.80 21.96
N ASP A 422 4.91 10.78 21.24
CA ASP A 422 3.82 10.56 20.30
C ASP A 422 4.00 11.42 19.04
N PHE A 423 4.19 10.74 17.91
CA PHE A 423 4.31 11.37 16.60
C PHE A 423 2.92 11.55 15.97
N ARG A 424 2.54 12.80 15.72
CA ARG A 424 1.24 13.16 15.17
C ARG A 424 1.37 13.82 13.82
N ARG A 425 0.56 13.38 12.87
CA ARG A 425 0.55 13.88 11.50
C ARG A 425 -0.55 14.93 11.36
N GLU A 426 -0.14 16.17 11.17
CA GLU A 426 -1.04 17.33 11.11
C GLU A 426 -1.54 17.59 9.69
N PHE A 427 -0.66 17.47 8.69
CA PHE A 427 -1.02 17.74 7.30
C PHE A 427 -0.07 17.01 6.34
N VAL A 428 -0.60 16.43 5.26
CA VAL A 428 0.21 15.85 4.19
C VAL A 428 -0.49 16.09 2.87
N TYR A 429 0.20 16.74 1.94
CA TYR A 429 -0.34 17.04 0.63
C TYR A 429 0.72 16.84 -0.45
N ASN A 430 0.44 15.94 -1.38
CA ASN A 430 1.21 15.81 -2.60
C ASN A 430 0.66 16.81 -3.61
N LEU A 431 1.42 17.88 -3.84
CA LEU A 431 1.07 18.97 -4.72
C LEU A 431 1.10 18.54 -6.20
N SER A 432 2.08 17.71 -6.58
CA SER A 432 2.23 17.21 -7.95
C SER A 432 1.00 16.42 -8.42
N LYS A 433 0.38 15.66 -7.51
CA LYS A 433 -0.79 14.83 -7.81
C LYS A 433 -2.13 15.39 -7.28
N GLY A 434 -2.10 16.50 -6.54
CA GLY A 434 -3.29 17.07 -5.91
C GLY A 434 -3.98 16.14 -4.90
N LYS A 435 -3.20 15.39 -4.11
CA LYS A 435 -3.72 14.36 -3.18
C LYS A 435 -3.37 14.66 -1.74
N GLN A 436 -4.35 14.53 -0.84
CA GLN A 436 -4.18 14.70 0.60
C GLN A 436 -4.25 13.35 1.32
N ALA A 437 -3.30 13.07 2.22
CA ALA A 437 -3.36 11.87 3.06
C ALA A 437 -4.21 12.09 4.31
N ARG A 438 -4.49 10.99 5.03
CA ARG A 438 -5.17 11.07 6.33
C ARG A 438 -4.26 11.70 7.38
N THR A 439 -4.87 12.43 8.30
CA THR A 439 -4.19 13.17 9.37
C THR A 439 -4.65 12.67 10.73
N ASN A 440 -3.71 12.47 11.64
CA ASN A 440 -3.95 12.13 13.04
C ASN A 440 -3.25 13.21 13.89
N GLY A 441 -3.85 14.39 13.95
CA GLY A 441 -3.25 15.56 14.58
C GLY A 441 -3.30 15.53 16.11
N PHE A 442 -2.40 16.27 16.74
CA PHE A 442 -2.27 16.53 18.15
C PHE A 442 -3.54 17.09 18.78
N MET A 443 -4.40 17.74 17.99
CA MET A 443 -5.72 18.22 18.45
C MET A 443 -6.53 17.12 19.16
N GLY A 444 -6.37 15.85 18.75
CA GLY A 444 -7.02 14.67 19.32
C GLY A 444 -6.26 13.98 20.47
N HIS A 445 -5.08 14.45 20.88
CA HIS A 445 -4.25 13.78 21.88
C HIS A 445 -4.97 13.64 23.24
N SER A 446 -4.90 12.46 23.85
CA SER A 446 -5.52 12.14 25.14
C SER A 446 -4.75 11.02 25.87
N PHE A 447 -4.85 10.99 27.20
CA PHE A 447 -4.32 9.90 28.02
C PHE A 447 -5.42 8.87 28.34
N THR A 448 -5.13 7.59 28.13
CA THR A 448 -6.04 6.47 28.43
C THR A 448 -5.97 6.00 29.89
N LEU A 449 -4.89 6.33 30.61
CA LEU A 449 -4.61 5.80 31.96
C LEU A 449 -5.68 6.17 33.01
N SER A 450 -6.37 7.31 32.84
CA SER A 450 -7.41 7.76 33.77
C SER A 450 -8.64 6.84 33.79
N VAL A 451 -8.92 6.14 32.69
CA VAL A 451 -10.06 5.22 32.60
C VAL A 451 -9.80 3.97 33.45
N SER A 452 -8.59 3.41 33.41
CA SER A 452 -8.23 2.22 34.19
C SER A 452 -8.27 2.48 35.70
N ILE A 453 -7.79 3.64 36.17
CA ILE A 453 -7.85 4.02 37.59
C ILE A 453 -9.31 4.16 38.04
N TRP A 454 -10.16 4.79 37.22
CA TRP A 454 -11.58 4.92 37.52
C TRP A 454 -12.28 3.57 37.69
N PHE A 455 -12.00 2.59 36.81
CA PHE A 455 -12.52 1.23 36.94
C PHE A 455 -12.04 0.54 38.22
N LEU A 456 -10.76 0.63 38.56
CA LEU A 456 -10.22 0.05 39.80
C LEU A 456 -10.87 0.64 41.04
N LEU A 457 -11.10 1.95 41.06
CA LEU A 457 -11.81 2.63 42.15
C LEU A 457 -13.27 2.18 42.24
N GLY A 458 -13.94 1.97 41.11
CA GLY A 458 -15.32 1.45 41.06
C GLY A 458 -15.42 0.02 41.61
N ILE A 459 -14.50 -0.86 41.22
CA ILE A 459 -14.40 -2.23 41.74
C ILE A 459 -14.12 -2.19 43.26
N GLY A 460 -13.18 -1.35 43.70
CA GLY A 460 -12.87 -1.17 45.12
C GLY A 460 -14.06 -0.69 45.94
N ALA A 461 -14.82 0.29 45.44
CA ALA A 461 -16.05 0.76 46.08
C ALA A 461 -17.12 -0.34 46.18
N PHE A 462 -17.26 -1.16 45.14
CA PHE A 462 -18.19 -2.29 45.12
C PHE A 462 -17.79 -3.37 46.14
N ILE A 463 -16.52 -3.79 46.16
CA ILE A 463 -16.01 -4.80 47.10
C ILE A 463 -16.13 -4.29 48.54
N SER A 464 -15.74 -3.04 48.80
CA SER A 464 -15.84 -2.41 50.12
C SER A 464 -17.29 -2.42 50.63
N ASN A 465 -18.25 -2.13 49.76
CA ASN A 465 -19.67 -2.19 50.09
C ASN A 465 -20.21 -3.61 50.36
N LEU A 466 -19.55 -4.66 49.87
CA LEU A 466 -19.91 -6.05 50.17
C LEU A 466 -19.29 -6.56 51.47
N VAL A 467 -18.07 -6.10 51.80
CA VAL A 467 -17.29 -6.61 52.93
C VAL A 467 -17.62 -5.91 54.24
N PHE A 468 -17.87 -4.60 54.21
CA PHE A 468 -18.09 -3.79 55.40
C PHE A 468 -19.57 -3.51 55.63
N SER A 469 -19.98 -3.54 56.89
CA SER A 469 -21.33 -3.23 57.33
C SER A 469 -21.50 -1.73 57.61
N VAL A 470 -22.75 -1.27 57.69
CA VAL A 470 -23.08 0.13 58.04
C VAL A 470 -22.44 0.57 59.37
N LYS A 471 -22.27 -0.36 60.31
CA LYS A 471 -21.66 -0.09 61.63
C LYS A 471 -20.18 0.26 61.53
N ASP A 472 -19.48 -0.30 60.55
CA ASP A 472 -18.04 -0.10 60.35
C ASP A 472 -17.73 1.32 59.85
N TYR A 473 -18.73 2.04 59.32
CA TYR A 473 -18.62 3.41 58.82
C TYR A 473 -19.35 4.46 59.68
N ALA A 474 -20.02 4.05 60.77
CA ALA A 474 -20.80 4.96 61.61
C ALA A 474 -19.94 6.10 62.19
N MET A 475 -18.71 5.80 62.61
CA MET A 475 -17.77 6.80 63.12
C MET A 475 -17.37 7.85 62.07
N LEU A 476 -17.28 7.47 60.79
CA LEU A 476 -16.98 8.37 59.68
C LEU A 476 -18.19 9.26 59.35
N LEU A 477 -19.40 8.70 59.37
CA LEU A 477 -20.65 9.43 59.16
C LEU A 477 -20.86 10.50 60.25
N ASP A 478 -20.60 10.16 61.51
CA ASP A 478 -20.69 11.08 62.65
C ASP A 478 -19.66 12.22 62.55
N LEU A 479 -18.44 11.93 62.11
CA LEU A 479 -17.39 12.93 61.93
C LEU A 479 -17.71 13.93 60.79
N MET A 480 -18.48 13.50 59.80
CA MET A 480 -18.85 14.31 58.64
C MET A 480 -20.14 15.11 58.86
N TYR A 481 -20.90 14.82 59.92
CA TYR A 481 -22.23 15.39 60.14
C TYR A 481 -22.20 16.93 60.22
N HIS A 482 -22.80 17.56 59.20
CA HIS A 482 -22.98 19.01 59.13
C HIS A 482 -24.46 19.35 58.90
N PRO A 483 -25.06 20.32 59.62
CA PRO A 483 -26.50 20.60 59.55
C PRO A 483 -27.03 20.88 58.14
N VAL A 484 -26.19 21.47 57.28
CA VAL A 484 -26.50 21.80 55.87
C VAL A 484 -26.61 20.56 54.98
N LEU A 485 -25.97 19.46 55.35
CA LEU A 485 -25.93 18.21 54.58
C LEU A 485 -26.95 17.16 55.09
N ARG A 486 -27.78 17.51 56.09
CA ARG A 486 -28.80 16.64 56.69
C ARG A 486 -29.67 15.87 55.66
N PRO A 487 -30.17 16.49 54.56
CA PRO A 487 -30.97 15.77 53.58
C PRO A 487 -30.22 14.66 52.81
N LEU A 488 -28.88 14.78 52.71
CA LEU A 488 -28.02 13.78 52.09
C LEU A 488 -27.82 12.57 53.02
N TYR A 489 -27.74 12.79 54.34
CA TYR A 489 -27.62 11.73 55.33
C TYR A 489 -28.89 10.88 55.45
N ASP A 490 -30.06 11.44 55.14
CA ASP A 490 -31.32 10.71 55.17
C ASP A 490 -31.53 9.83 53.91
N MET A 491 -30.65 9.91 52.91
CA MET A 491 -30.75 9.07 51.71
C MET A 491 -30.35 7.60 52.00
N PRO A 492 -31.19 6.61 51.65
CA PRO A 492 -30.88 5.19 51.83
C PRO A 492 -29.57 4.74 51.17
N LEU A 493 -29.20 5.41 50.07
CA LEU A 493 -27.97 5.17 49.34
C LEU A 493 -26.71 5.54 50.15
N VAL A 494 -26.77 6.64 50.92
CA VAL A 494 -25.66 7.13 51.76
C VAL A 494 -25.54 6.32 53.04
N THR A 495 -26.67 5.95 53.65
CA THR A 495 -26.70 5.18 54.91
C THR A 495 -26.39 3.70 54.73
N ARG A 496 -26.76 3.08 53.60
CA ARG A 496 -26.53 1.65 53.35
C ARG A 496 -25.34 1.35 52.45
N HIS A 497 -24.98 2.30 51.57
CA HIS A 497 -23.97 2.08 50.54
C HIS A 497 -22.95 3.22 50.47
N LEU A 498 -22.43 3.62 51.64
CA LEU A 498 -21.50 4.75 51.76
C LEU A 498 -20.32 4.69 50.78
N PRO A 499 -19.60 3.56 50.58
CA PRO A 499 -18.49 3.51 49.62
C PRO A 499 -18.93 3.80 48.17
N ILE A 500 -20.10 3.32 47.77
CA ILE A 500 -20.67 3.56 46.44
C ILE A 500 -21.14 5.02 46.32
N ALA A 501 -21.79 5.56 47.35
CA ALA A 501 -22.21 6.96 47.40
C ALA A 501 -21.01 7.93 47.28
N VAL A 502 -19.92 7.64 48.00
CA VAL A 502 -18.65 8.40 47.89
C VAL A 502 -18.05 8.28 46.50
N PHE A 503 -17.98 7.07 45.93
CA PHE A 503 -17.48 6.87 44.57
C PHE A 503 -18.31 7.62 43.52
N MET A 504 -19.64 7.64 43.63
CA MET A 504 -20.52 8.40 42.74
C MET A 504 -20.30 9.90 42.87
N ALA A 505 -20.20 10.42 44.10
CA ALA A 505 -19.90 11.83 44.33
C ALA A 505 -18.54 12.24 43.75
N LEU A 506 -17.50 11.42 43.95
CA LEU A 506 -16.18 11.62 43.36
C LEU A 506 -16.23 11.52 41.82
N THR A 507 -17.02 10.61 41.27
CA THR A 507 -17.20 10.47 39.82
C THR A 507 -17.83 11.72 39.22
N VAL A 508 -18.87 12.29 39.85
CA VAL A 508 -19.46 13.56 39.40
C VAL A 508 -18.44 14.69 39.48
N LEU A 509 -17.69 14.78 40.58
CA LEU A 509 -16.63 15.78 40.74
C LEU A 509 -15.56 15.66 39.64
N TRP A 510 -15.03 14.45 39.39
CA TRP A 510 -14.03 14.19 38.36
C TRP A 510 -14.58 14.37 36.96
N MET A 511 -15.87 14.10 36.73
CA MET A 511 -16.53 14.38 35.45
C MET A 511 -16.57 15.88 35.18
N VAL A 512 -17.02 16.68 36.15
CA VAL A 512 -17.04 18.16 36.04
C VAL A 512 -15.62 18.69 35.82
N GLN A 513 -14.65 18.24 36.62
CA GLN A 513 -13.24 18.61 36.48
C GLN A 513 -12.68 18.19 35.12
N GLY A 514 -13.02 16.98 34.65
CA GLY A 514 -12.62 16.42 33.37
C GLY A 514 -13.16 17.23 32.19
N VAL A 515 -14.43 17.66 32.25
CA VAL A 515 -15.03 18.55 31.25
C VAL A 515 -14.32 19.91 31.22
N CYS A 516 -14.07 20.51 32.38
CA CYS A 516 -13.30 21.76 32.47
C CYS A 516 -11.89 21.61 31.88
N TYR A 517 -11.20 20.50 32.21
CA TYR A 517 -9.85 20.21 31.71
C TYR A 517 -9.84 19.90 30.23
N LEU A 518 -10.89 19.27 29.68
CA LEU A 518 -11.06 19.07 28.24
C LEU A 518 -11.07 20.41 27.50
N PHE A 519 -11.84 21.40 27.96
CA PHE A 519 -11.86 22.73 27.36
C PHE A 519 -10.52 23.45 27.48
N ILE A 520 -9.88 23.39 28.66
CA ILE A 520 -8.56 23.99 28.89
C ILE A 520 -7.51 23.36 27.97
N ASN A 521 -7.44 22.03 27.92
CA ASN A 521 -6.50 21.29 27.09
C ASN A 521 -6.76 21.58 25.61
N ARG A 522 -8.02 21.58 25.16
CA ARG A 522 -8.40 21.92 23.78
C ARG A 522 -7.95 23.34 23.41
N GLY A 523 -8.17 24.32 24.29
CA GLY A 523 -7.73 25.70 24.07
C GLY A 523 -6.21 25.87 24.03
N ARG A 524 -5.48 25.11 24.85
CA ARG A 524 -4.01 25.07 24.82
C ARG A 524 -3.47 24.45 23.53
N ARG A 525 -3.97 23.27 23.15
CA ARG A 525 -3.59 22.59 21.91
C ARG A 525 -3.87 23.45 20.67
N LYS A 526 -5.04 24.11 20.62
CA LYS A 526 -5.38 25.03 19.53
C LYS A 526 -4.40 26.21 19.44
N ARG A 527 -3.94 26.75 20.58
CA ARG A 527 -2.93 27.82 20.60
C ARG A 527 -1.58 27.34 20.07
N ILE A 528 -1.11 26.18 20.54
CA ILE A 528 0.16 25.60 20.09
C ILE A 528 0.13 25.30 18.59
N LEU A 529 -0.97 24.76 18.06
CA LEU A 529 -1.09 24.45 16.63
C LEU A 529 -1.40 25.66 15.75
N LYS A 530 -1.70 26.84 16.32
CA LYS A 530 -2.14 27.99 15.53
C LYS A 530 -1.10 28.43 14.48
N PRO A 531 0.19 28.63 14.80
CA PRO A 531 1.19 29.03 13.81
C PRO A 531 1.31 28.01 12.67
N LEU A 532 1.30 26.72 12.99
CA LEU A 532 1.34 25.64 12.00
C LEU A 532 0.10 25.68 11.08
N MET A 533 -1.08 25.83 11.64
CA MET A 533 -2.33 25.88 10.88
C MET A 533 -2.42 27.13 10.01
N ASP A 534 -1.93 28.28 10.49
CA ASP A 534 -1.84 29.51 9.70
C ASP A 534 -0.91 29.31 8.49
N LYS A 535 0.21 28.60 8.68
CA LYS A 535 1.14 28.25 7.59
C LYS A 535 0.53 27.26 6.58
N ILE A 536 -0.16 26.23 7.06
CA ILE A 536 -0.89 25.28 6.19
C ILE A 536 -1.97 26.02 5.37
N ASN A 537 -2.68 26.97 5.98
CA ASN A 537 -3.70 27.77 5.29
C ASN A 537 -3.08 28.72 4.26
N GLN A 538 -1.90 29.28 4.55
CA GLN A 538 -1.14 30.06 3.56
C GLN A 538 -0.81 29.19 2.35
N PHE A 539 -0.22 28.01 2.56
CA PHE A 539 0.11 27.06 1.50
C PHE A 539 -1.09 26.66 0.65
N LYS A 540 -2.23 26.34 1.27
CA LYS A 540 -3.47 25.99 0.55
C LYS A 540 -3.99 27.14 -0.32
N LYS A 541 -3.82 28.39 0.11
CA LYS A 541 -4.24 29.56 -0.68
C LYS A 541 -3.32 29.82 -1.88
N SER A 542 -2.03 29.50 -1.75
CA SER A 542 -1.04 29.69 -2.81
C SER A 542 -0.84 28.45 -3.70
N GLU A 543 -1.59 27.37 -3.48
CA GLU A 543 -1.44 26.09 -4.18
C GLU A 543 -1.31 26.24 -5.72
N GLY A 544 -2.21 27.00 -6.35
CA GLY A 544 -2.18 27.21 -7.80
C GLY A 544 -0.92 27.95 -8.28
N THR A 545 -0.44 28.92 -7.51
CA THR A 545 0.78 29.67 -7.81
C THR A 545 2.01 28.79 -7.65
N ILE A 546 2.10 28.03 -6.55
CA ILE A 546 3.22 27.11 -6.28
C ILE A 546 3.28 26.05 -7.38
N LYS A 547 2.13 25.50 -7.78
CA LYS A 547 2.06 24.51 -8.86
C LYS A 547 2.59 25.07 -10.19
N ALA A 548 2.19 26.29 -10.54
CA ALA A 548 2.69 26.96 -11.74
C ALA A 548 4.20 27.27 -11.68
N GLU A 549 4.75 27.55 -10.50
CA GLU A 549 6.20 27.71 -10.32
C GLU A 549 6.94 26.39 -10.45
N ILE A 550 6.42 25.31 -9.85
CA ILE A 550 7.01 23.97 -9.97
C ILE A 550 6.99 23.47 -11.41
N GLU A 551 5.90 23.68 -12.14
CA GLU A 551 5.82 23.32 -13.57
C GLU A 551 6.88 24.04 -14.41
N LYS A 552 7.31 25.25 -14.00
CA LYS A 552 8.44 25.93 -14.64
C LYS A 552 9.79 25.34 -14.26
N LEU A 553 9.90 24.71 -13.09
CA LEU A 553 11.14 24.13 -12.58
C LEU A 553 11.52 22.79 -13.26
N GLY A 554 10.60 22.19 -14.00
CA GLY A 554 10.75 20.90 -14.70
C GLY A 554 10.24 19.76 -13.84
#